data_AF-A0A195DEJ9-F1
#
_entry.id   AF-A0A195DEJ9-F1
#
_cell.length_a   1.000
_cell.length_b   1.000
_cell.length_c   1.000
_cell.angle_alpha   90.00
_cell.angle_beta   90.00
_cell.angle_gamma   90.00
#
_symmetry.space_group_name_H-M   'P 1'
#
loop_
_entity.id
_entity.type
_entity.pdbx_description
1 polymer ?
#
loop_
_entity_poly.entity_id
_entity_poly.type
_entity_poly.pdbx_seq_one_letter_code
_entity_poly.pdbx_strand_id
1 'polypeptide(L)'
;MSIRFSGTIKRSGGSMMSAVVEQIKRVNLAPLDKIDVRFDPFDRQSRQARDFLFYVSAPKIRATNPQCSLKTEIVCDRSEPTITFSLQSGEKVVLKTALLTSLNILKLYNKHITSLIPPDPAELEAKKLLEEEKSKKKKRPHHKIKLWSKHRGVFHLI
;
A
#
# COMPACT_ATOMS: atom_id res chain seq x y z
N MET A 1 17.54 34.57 -19.40
CA MET A 1 16.38 33.69 -19.70
C MET A 1 16.00 32.95 -18.42
N SER A 2 14.82 33.22 -17.86
CA SER A 2 14.34 32.59 -16.63
C SER A 2 13.61 31.29 -16.93
N ILE A 3 14.03 30.22 -16.26
CA ILE A 3 13.34 28.92 -16.28
C ILE A 3 12.00 29.13 -15.58
N ARG A 4 10.87 28.91 -16.26
CA ARG A 4 9.55 29.08 -15.64
C ARG A 4 9.35 27.97 -14.60
N PHE A 5 9.27 28.34 -13.32
CA PHE A 5 8.89 27.46 -12.23
C PHE A 5 7.40 27.11 -12.35
N SER A 6 7.07 26.02 -13.04
CA SER A 6 5.73 25.45 -13.01
C SER A 6 5.51 24.84 -11.62
N GLY A 7 4.80 25.57 -10.75
CA GLY A 7 4.69 25.37 -9.30
C GLY A 7 4.04 24.07 -8.80
N THR A 8 4.30 22.92 -9.44
CA THR A 8 3.99 21.61 -8.88
C THR A 8 5.20 20.70 -9.04
N ILE A 9 5.94 20.49 -7.96
CA ILE A 9 6.85 19.34 -7.84
C ILE A 9 5.95 18.10 -7.70
N LYS A 10 5.42 17.60 -8.83
CA LYS A 10 4.78 16.29 -8.85
C LYS A 10 5.89 15.27 -8.61
N ARG A 11 5.95 14.71 -7.39
CA ARG A 11 6.82 13.56 -7.10
C ARG A 11 6.49 12.48 -8.12
N SER A 12 7.47 12.08 -8.92
CA SER A 12 7.28 11.08 -9.96
C SER A 12 6.84 9.77 -9.32
N GLY A 13 5.68 9.24 -9.73
CA GLY A 13 5.12 7.98 -9.22
C GLY A 13 5.88 6.72 -9.64
N GLY A 14 7.08 6.86 -10.21
CA GLY A 14 7.86 5.75 -10.79
C GLY A 14 9.08 5.33 -9.97
N SER A 15 9.34 5.94 -8.80
CA SER A 15 10.50 5.57 -7.99
C SER A 15 10.28 4.27 -7.19
N MET A 16 11.35 3.55 -6.86
CA MET A 16 11.28 2.38 -5.98
C MET A 16 10.67 2.74 -4.61
N MET A 17 10.99 3.93 -4.09
CA MET A 17 10.49 4.42 -2.81
C MET A 17 8.99 4.70 -2.84
N SER A 18 8.45 5.23 -3.94
CA SER A 18 6.99 5.41 -4.08
C SER A 18 6.26 4.07 -4.07
N ALA A 19 6.80 3.05 -4.74
CA ALA A 19 6.23 1.70 -4.72
C ALA A 19 6.26 1.08 -3.31
N VAL A 20 7.34 1.26 -2.55
CA VAL A 20 7.43 0.81 -1.15
C VAL A 20 6.37 1.51 -0.28
N VAL A 21 6.27 2.84 -0.38
CA VAL A 21 5.28 3.63 0.37
C VAL A 21 3.84 3.21 0.04
N GLU A 22 3.54 2.91 -1.22
CA GLU A 22 2.23 2.38 -1.62
C GLU A 22 1.91 1.04 -0.97
N GLN A 23 2.90 0.13 -0.88
CA GLN A 23 2.69 -1.15 -0.19
C GLN A 23 2.53 -0.95 1.32
N ILE A 24 3.32 -0.07 1.94
CA ILE A 24 3.23 0.24 3.37
C ILE A 24 1.83 0.76 3.74
N LYS A 25 1.22 1.61 2.90
CA LYS A 25 -0.15 2.12 3.14
C LYS A 25 -1.22 1.02 3.17
N ARG A 26 -0.96 -0.14 2.56
CA ARG A 26 -1.89 -1.28 2.52
C ARG A 26 -1.66 -2.28 3.66
N VAL A 27 -0.57 -2.13 4.41
CA VAL A 27 -0.25 -3.03 5.52
C VAL A 27 -1.20 -2.75 6.67
N ASN A 28 -1.84 -3.80 7.17
CA ASN A 28 -2.68 -3.77 8.36
C ASN A 28 -2.29 -4.96 9.27
N LEU A 29 -2.16 -4.71 10.57
CA LEU A 29 -1.74 -5.71 11.57
C LEU A 29 -2.93 -6.36 12.31
N ALA A 30 -4.17 -6.01 11.99
CA ALA A 30 -5.39 -6.55 12.61
C ALA A 30 -5.44 -8.09 12.72
N PRO A 31 -5.10 -8.89 11.69
CA PRO A 31 -5.21 -10.35 11.77
C PRO A 31 -4.05 -11.02 12.53
N LEU A 32 -3.05 -10.25 12.98
CA LEU A 32 -1.84 -10.77 13.60
C LEU A 32 -1.88 -10.66 15.13
N ASP A 33 -1.36 -11.70 15.77
CA ASP A 33 -1.12 -11.74 17.20
C ASP A 33 0.34 -11.37 17.53
N LYS A 34 1.28 -11.95 16.77
CA LYS A 34 2.72 -11.77 17.01
C LYS A 34 3.54 -11.73 15.72
N ILE A 35 4.53 -10.86 15.71
CA ILE A 35 5.53 -10.75 14.64
C ILE A 35 6.91 -10.96 15.28
N ASP A 36 7.59 -12.02 14.87
CA ASP A 36 8.97 -12.31 15.28
C ASP A 36 9.90 -12.06 14.10
N VAL A 37 10.79 -11.08 14.24
CA VAL A 37 11.83 -10.78 13.24
C VAL A 37 13.16 -11.27 13.79
N ARG A 38 13.68 -12.37 13.24
CA ARG A 38 14.99 -12.92 13.57
C ARG A 38 16.01 -12.56 12.51
N PHE A 39 17.11 -11.93 12.90
CA PHE A 39 18.20 -11.60 11.96
C PHE A 39 19.55 -11.47 12.65
N ASP A 40 20.62 -11.69 11.88
CA ASP A 40 21.99 -11.36 12.28
C ASP A 40 22.40 -10.00 11.68
N PRO A 41 22.74 -8.98 12.51
CA PRO A 41 23.05 -7.64 12.02
C PRO A 41 24.34 -7.57 11.18
N PHE A 42 25.23 -8.54 11.30
CA PHE A 42 26.48 -8.62 10.56
C PHE A 42 26.33 -9.35 9.22
N ASP A 43 25.24 -10.10 9.04
CA ASP A 43 24.95 -10.70 7.75
C ASP A 43 24.55 -9.64 6.71
N ARG A 44 24.99 -9.83 5.46
CA ARG A 44 24.73 -8.90 4.35
C ARG A 44 23.26 -8.89 3.92
N GLN A 45 22.57 -10.02 4.06
CA GLN A 45 21.18 -10.16 3.62
C GLN A 45 20.18 -9.64 4.66
N SER A 46 20.62 -9.45 5.91
CA SER A 46 19.80 -8.93 7.01
C SER A 46 19.23 -7.52 6.78
N ARG A 47 19.83 -6.74 5.87
CA ARG A 47 19.40 -5.35 5.58
C ARG A 47 17.92 -5.27 5.22
N GLN A 48 17.43 -6.17 4.36
CA GLN A 48 16.04 -6.11 3.88
C GLN A 48 15.04 -6.44 4.99
N ALA A 49 15.39 -7.36 5.89
CA ALA A 49 14.59 -7.68 7.07
C ALA A 49 14.56 -6.53 8.08
N ARG A 50 15.69 -5.84 8.27
CA ARG A 50 15.78 -4.63 9.10
C ARG A 50 14.96 -3.48 8.53
N ASP A 51 15.00 -3.26 7.22
CA ASP A 51 14.19 -2.24 6.55
C ASP A 51 12.69 -2.53 6.72
N PHE A 52 12.29 -3.79 6.59
CA PHE A 52 10.91 -4.21 6.87
C PHE A 52 10.51 -3.96 8.33
N LEU A 53 11.36 -4.35 9.29
CA LEU A 53 11.14 -4.12 10.71
C LEU A 53 10.93 -2.63 11.00
N PHE A 54 11.75 -1.76 10.41
CA PHE A 54 11.60 -0.31 10.52
C PHE A 54 10.23 0.15 10.02
N TYR A 55 9.77 -0.33 8.86
CA TYR A 55 8.45 0.03 8.34
C TYR A 55 7.32 -0.41 9.28
N VAL A 56 7.33 -1.66 9.74
CA VAL A 56 6.29 -2.21 10.63
C VAL A 56 6.28 -1.55 12.00
N SER A 57 7.44 -1.09 12.49
CA SER A 57 7.56 -0.37 13.76
C SER A 57 6.96 1.04 13.72
N ALA A 58 6.62 1.56 12.53
CA ALA A 58 6.07 2.90 12.39
C ALA A 58 4.77 3.05 13.22
N PRO A 59 4.59 4.17 13.96
CA PRO A 59 3.43 4.37 14.83
C PRO A 59 2.09 4.22 14.12
N LYS A 60 2.01 4.65 12.85
CA LYS A 60 0.79 4.53 12.02
C LYS A 60 0.38 3.08 11.79
N ILE A 61 1.34 2.18 11.60
CA ILE A 61 1.07 0.77 11.37
C ILE A 61 0.76 0.09 12.70
N ARG A 62 1.53 0.39 13.75
CA ARG A 62 1.27 -0.08 15.12
C ARG A 62 -0.11 0.32 15.65
N ALA A 63 -0.63 1.48 15.25
CA ALA A 63 -1.97 1.94 15.62
C ALA A 63 -3.10 1.06 15.04
N THR A 64 -2.86 0.30 13.97
CA THR A 64 -3.88 -0.60 13.39
C THR A 64 -4.22 -1.78 14.31
N ASN A 65 -3.24 -2.27 15.07
CA ASN A 65 -3.45 -3.27 16.10
C ASN A 65 -2.45 -3.06 17.25
N PRO A 66 -2.86 -2.36 18.32
CA PRO A 66 -2.01 -2.13 19.49
C PRO A 66 -1.65 -3.40 20.26
N GLN A 67 -2.48 -4.44 20.18
CA GLN A 67 -2.28 -5.71 20.90
C GLN A 67 -1.24 -6.60 20.22
N CYS A 68 -0.99 -6.41 18.92
CA CYS A 68 0.00 -7.18 18.18
C CYS A 68 1.40 -6.99 18.80
N SER A 69 2.03 -8.09 19.19
CA SER A 69 3.38 -8.07 19.76
C SER A 69 4.44 -8.09 18.65
N LEU A 70 5.36 -7.12 18.67
CA LEU A 70 6.49 -7.05 17.74
C LEU A 70 7.77 -7.39 18.50
N LYS A 71 8.35 -8.55 18.23
CA LYS A 71 9.58 -9.02 18.89
C LYS A 71 10.71 -9.12 17.87
N THR A 72 11.87 -8.66 18.27
CA THR A 72 13.09 -8.68 17.46
C THR A 72 14.11 -9.61 18.11
N GLU A 73 14.49 -10.66 17.40
CA GLU A 73 15.48 -11.65 17.86
C GLU A 73 16.78 -11.43 17.11
N ILE A 74 17.75 -10.83 17.81
CA ILE A 74 19.07 -10.54 17.26
C ILE A 74 19.97 -11.73 17.57
N VAL A 75 20.58 -12.32 16.54
CA VAL A 75 21.46 -13.49 16.65
C VAL A 75 22.81 -13.17 16.01
N CYS A 76 23.87 -13.93 16.33
CA CYS A 76 25.22 -13.76 15.78
C CYS A 76 25.77 -15.07 15.16
N ASP A 77 24.89 -15.93 14.65
CA ASP A 77 25.19 -17.27 14.12
C ASP A 77 25.35 -17.28 12.59
N ARG A 78 25.33 -16.12 11.93
CA ARG A 78 25.24 -15.96 10.47
C ARG A 78 24.04 -16.70 9.86
N SER A 79 22.97 -16.91 10.65
CA SER A 79 21.75 -17.53 10.15
C SER A 79 21.00 -16.62 9.19
N GLU A 80 20.25 -17.25 8.29
CA GLU A 80 19.40 -16.53 7.35
C GLU A 80 18.32 -15.72 8.09
N PRO A 81 18.08 -14.45 7.69
CA PRO A 81 17.05 -13.65 8.29
C PRO A 81 15.67 -14.25 8.01
N THR A 82 14.85 -14.32 9.06
CA THR A 82 13.54 -14.96 9.02
C THR A 82 12.52 -14.08 9.72
N ILE A 83 11.34 -13.92 9.09
CA ILE A 83 10.21 -13.19 9.65
C ILE A 83 9.08 -14.18 9.85
N THR A 84 8.60 -14.32 11.08
CA THR A 84 7.49 -15.19 11.43
C THR A 84 6.30 -14.36 11.84
N PHE A 85 5.17 -14.60 11.19
CA PHE A 85 3.87 -14.02 11.51
C PHE A 85 3.01 -15.09 12.17
N SER A 86 2.59 -14.84 13.40
CA SER A 86 1.60 -15.65 14.09
C SER A 86 0.25 -14.95 13.97
N LEU A 87 -0.70 -15.62 13.32
CA LEU A 87 -2.05 -15.11 13.13
C LEU A 87 -2.91 -15.42 14.35
N GLN A 88 -3.96 -14.63 14.55
CA GLN A 88 -4.96 -14.90 15.58
C GLN A 88 -5.72 -16.22 15.36
N SER A 89 -5.76 -16.72 14.11
CA SER A 89 -6.30 -18.04 13.77
C SER A 89 -5.44 -19.21 14.26
N GLY A 90 -4.23 -18.95 14.77
CA GLY A 90 -3.26 -19.97 15.17
C GLY A 90 -2.32 -20.43 14.05
N GLU A 91 -2.54 -19.97 12.82
CA GLU A 91 -1.64 -20.23 11.70
C GLU A 91 -0.33 -19.44 11.84
N LYS A 92 0.77 -20.04 11.35
CA LYS A 92 2.10 -19.42 11.34
C LYS A 92 2.63 -19.32 9.92
N VAL A 93 2.91 -18.10 9.49
CA VAL A 93 3.53 -17.82 8.19
C VAL A 93 4.98 -17.45 8.41
N VAL A 94 5.90 -18.24 7.85
CA VAL A 94 7.34 -18.00 7.95
C VAL A 94 7.87 -17.53 6.61
N LEU A 95 8.45 -16.34 6.57
CA LEU A 95 9.14 -15.79 5.41
C LEU A 95 10.65 -15.83 5.63
N LYS A 96 11.35 -16.59 4.78
CA LYS A 96 12.81 -16.54 4.68
C LYS A 96 13.20 -15.38 3.77
N THR A 97 13.99 -14.44 4.29
CA THR A 97 14.22 -13.15 3.61
C THR A 97 15.60 -12.98 2.99
N ALA A 98 16.44 -14.03 3.00
CA ALA A 98 17.82 -13.99 2.49
C ALA A 98 17.97 -13.43 1.06
N LEU A 99 16.99 -13.69 0.17
CA LEU A 99 17.01 -13.22 -1.22
C LEU A 99 15.81 -12.30 -1.57
N LEU A 100 15.10 -11.80 -0.55
CA LEU A 100 13.91 -10.98 -0.76
C LEU A 100 14.22 -9.51 -0.51
N THR A 101 13.76 -8.65 -1.42
CA THR A 101 13.76 -7.20 -1.21
C THR A 101 12.66 -6.79 -0.25
N SER A 102 12.83 -5.65 0.43
CA SER A 102 11.80 -5.09 1.32
C SER A 102 10.44 -4.91 0.64
N LEU A 103 10.42 -4.50 -0.63
CA LEU A 103 9.21 -4.41 -1.45
C LEU A 103 8.54 -5.78 -1.65
N ASN A 104 9.32 -6.84 -1.92
CA ASN A 104 8.78 -8.18 -2.11
C ASN A 104 8.21 -8.73 -0.80
N ILE A 105 8.88 -8.49 0.33
CA ILE A 105 8.39 -8.87 1.66
C ILE A 105 7.03 -8.21 1.93
N LEU A 106 6.90 -6.90 1.66
CA LEU A 106 5.64 -6.17 1.83
C LEU A 106 4.54 -6.66 0.89
N LYS A 107 4.87 -7.00 -0.37
CA LYS A 107 3.89 -7.57 -1.32
C LYS A 107 3.41 -8.94 -0.87
N LEU A 108 4.31 -9.80 -0.42
CA LEU A 108 3.96 -11.13 0.11
C LEU A 108 3.08 -11.00 1.35
N TYR A 109 3.44 -10.10 2.26
CA TYR A 109 2.62 -9.75 3.42
C TYR A 109 1.20 -9.37 3.00
N ASN A 110 1.07 -8.40 2.08
CA ASN A 110 -0.24 -7.91 1.64
C ASN A 110 -1.07 -9.01 0.94
N LYS A 111 -0.41 -9.91 0.20
CA LYS A 111 -1.08 -11.02 -0.48
C LYS A 111 -1.63 -12.06 0.50
N HIS A 112 -0.85 -12.41 1.53
CA HIS A 112 -1.18 -13.53 2.42
C HIS A 112 -1.93 -13.11 3.69
N ILE A 113 -1.62 -11.93 4.24
CA ILE A 113 -2.12 -11.52 5.55
C ILE A 113 -3.26 -10.51 5.40
N THR A 114 -3.06 -9.43 4.63
CA THR A 114 -4.10 -8.41 4.44
C THR A 114 -5.36 -8.98 3.77
N SER A 115 -5.21 -9.99 2.90
CA SER A 115 -6.35 -10.68 2.26
C SER A 115 -7.27 -11.43 3.22
N LEU A 116 -6.80 -11.74 4.44
CA LEU A 116 -7.59 -12.44 5.45
C LEU A 116 -8.54 -11.50 6.21
N ILE A 117 -8.34 -10.19 6.06
CA ILE A 117 -9.17 -9.20 6.72
C ILE A 117 -10.50 -9.16 5.98
N PRO A 118 -11.63 -9.47 6.66
CA PRO A 118 -12.94 -9.29 6.05
C PRO A 118 -13.12 -7.80 5.73
N PRO A 119 -13.64 -7.45 4.54
CA PRO A 119 -13.86 -6.05 4.18
C PRO A 119 -14.84 -5.40 5.15
N ASP A 120 -14.48 -4.23 5.68
CA ASP A 120 -15.36 -3.48 6.57
C ASP A 120 -16.70 -3.22 5.87
N PRO A 121 -17.84 -3.49 6.54
CA PRO A 121 -19.17 -3.34 5.94
C PRO A 121 -19.43 -1.91 5.47
N ALA A 122 -18.90 -0.91 6.19
CA ALA A 122 -19.02 0.51 5.85
C ALA A 122 -18.28 0.87 4.54
N GLU A 123 -17.12 0.27 4.26
CA GLU A 123 -16.41 0.51 3.00
C GLU A 123 -17.11 -0.14 1.82
N LEU A 124 -17.72 -1.31 2.02
CA LEU A 124 -18.51 -1.98 1.00
C LEU A 124 -19.76 -1.17 0.65
N GLU A 125 -20.45 -0.60 1.65
CA GLU A 125 -21.60 0.27 1.44
C GLU A 125 -21.20 1.57 0.72
N ALA A 126 -20.12 2.22 1.12
CA ALA A 126 -19.62 3.42 0.44
C ALA A 126 -19.23 3.16 -1.02
N LYS A 127 -18.60 2.00 -1.30
CA LYS A 127 -18.25 1.60 -2.68
C LYS A 127 -19.51 1.34 -3.52
N LYS A 128 -20.52 0.66 -2.97
CA LYS A 128 -21.82 0.46 -3.64
C LYS A 128 -22.50 1.78 -3.95
N LEU A 129 -22.56 2.71 -2.99
CA LEU A 129 -23.13 4.05 -3.19
C LEU A 129 -22.39 4.84 -4.28
N LEU A 130 -21.05 4.78 -4.31
CA LEU A 130 -20.24 5.42 -5.36
C LEU A 130 -20.44 4.79 -6.74
N GLU A 131 -20.60 3.47 -6.83
CA GLU A 131 -20.92 2.79 -8.09
C GLU A 131 -22.33 3.12 -8.59
N GLU A 132 -23.29 3.22 -7.69
CA GLU A 132 -24.64 3.71 -7.99
C GLU A 132 -24.62 5.15 -8.48
N GLU A 133 -23.84 6.05 -7.87
CA GLU A 133 -23.69 7.42 -8.35
C GLU A 133 -23.02 7.50 -9.74
N LYS A 134 -21.98 6.70 -9.97
CA LYS A 134 -21.28 6.64 -11.27
C LYS A 134 -22.19 6.10 -12.36
N SER A 135 -22.98 5.06 -12.06
CA SER A 135 -23.95 4.51 -13.01
C SER A 135 -25.09 5.49 -13.30
N LYS A 136 -25.57 6.23 -12.29
CA LYS A 136 -26.53 7.34 -12.46
C LYS A 136 -25.96 8.47 -13.32
N LYS A 137 -24.70 8.90 -13.10
CA LYS A 137 -24.03 9.94 -13.91
C LYS A 137 -23.81 9.52 -15.36
N LYS A 138 -23.46 8.25 -15.63
CA LYS A 138 -23.34 7.71 -17.00
C LYS A 138 -24.69 7.69 -17.75
N LYS A 139 -25.79 7.48 -17.02
CA LYS A 139 -27.16 7.48 -17.58
C LYS A 139 -27.73 8.89 -17.79
N ARG A 140 -27.09 9.95 -17.27
CA ARG A 140 -27.54 11.33 -17.52
C ARG A 140 -27.30 11.64 -19.00
N PRO A 141 -28.35 12.00 -19.78
CA PRO A 141 -28.16 12.36 -21.17
C PRO A 141 -27.20 13.55 -21.25
N HIS A 142 -26.13 13.43 -22.03
CA HIS A 142 -25.29 14.58 -22.37
C HIS A 142 -26.22 15.66 -22.93
N HIS A 143 -26.16 16.88 -22.38
CA HIS A 143 -27.02 17.97 -22.84
C HIS A 143 -26.85 18.07 -24.37
N LYS A 144 -27.89 17.72 -25.14
CA LYS A 144 -27.88 17.94 -26.58
C LYS A 144 -27.85 19.46 -26.75
N ILE A 145 -26.74 19.97 -27.27
CA ILE A 145 -26.64 21.35 -27.71
C ILE A 145 -27.81 21.56 -28.67
N LYS A 146 -28.75 22.43 -28.30
CA LYS A 146 -29.93 22.71 -29.13
C LYS A 146 -29.44 23.29 -30.46
N LEU A 147 -29.98 22.82 -31.58
CA LEU A 147 -29.54 23.17 -32.94
C LEU A 147 -29.51 24.69 -33.20
N TRP A 148 -30.27 25.47 -32.42
CA TRP A 148 -30.39 26.92 -32.52
C TRP A 148 -29.52 27.72 -31.53
N SER A 149 -28.61 27.07 -30.78
CA SER A 149 -27.71 27.77 -29.85
C SER A 149 -26.86 28.81 -30.61
N LYS A 150 -27.11 30.11 -30.35
CA LYS A 150 -26.59 31.24 -31.13
C LYS A 150 -25.09 31.52 -30.95
N HIS A 151 -24.38 30.77 -30.11
CA HIS A 151 -22.92 30.84 -30.03
C HIS A 151 -22.26 29.89 -31.05
N ARG A 152 -22.32 30.26 -32.33
CA ARG A 152 -21.37 29.75 -33.32
C ARG A 152 -20.21 30.75 -33.40
N GLY A 153 -19.04 30.35 -32.91
CA GLY A 153 -17.80 30.97 -33.33
C GLY A 153 -17.72 30.89 -34.86
N VAL A 154 -17.36 32.02 -35.46
CA VAL A 154 -17.24 32.21 -36.90
C VAL A 154 -16.27 31.17 -37.47
N PHE A 155 -16.77 30.26 -38.31
CA PHE A 155 -15.90 29.53 -39.24
C PHE A 155 -15.64 30.47 -40.42
N HIS A 156 -14.46 31.09 -40.46
CA HIS A 156 -13.93 31.63 -41.72
C HIS A 156 -13.36 30.45 -42.51
N LEU A 157 -14.02 30.12 -43.62
CA LEU A 157 -13.47 29.35 -44.73
C LEU A 157 -13.18 30.35 -45.86
N ILE A 158 -11.89 30.58 -46.13
CA ILE A 158 -11.36 30.86 -47.47
C ILE A 158 -10.28 29.81 -47.71
#